data_AF-A0A8W8MN12-F1
#
_entry.id   AF-A0A8W8MN12-F1
#
_cell.length_a   1.000
_cell.length_b   1.000
_cell.length_c   1.000
_cell.angle_alpha   90.00
_cell.angle_beta   90.00
_cell.angle_gamma   90.00
#
_symmetry.space_group_name_H-M   'P 1'
#
loop_
_entity.id
_entity.type
_entity.pdbx_description
1 polymer ?
#
loop_
_entity_poly.entity_id
_entity_poly.type
_entity_poly.pdbx_seq_one_letter_code
_entity_poly.pdbx_strand_id
1 'polypeptide(L)'
;VRSWQYRQLSSCHRAPRPTRPDKARKLGYKAKQGFVIYRVRVRRGGRKVPVPKGITYGKPTTSGVNQKKFQRSHRSIAEERVGKKCGGLRVLNSYWVAQDSSYKFYEIIMVDIFHKAVRRDPKLQWICNPVHKHRELRGLTSAGKMSRGLGKGHRYTKTIGGSRRAAWKRNNLTKMRRKR
;
A
#
# COMPACT_ATOMS: atom_id res chain seq x y z
N VAL A 1 23.62 -2.59 -13.41
CA VAL A 1 22.98 -3.64 -14.25
C VAL A 1 21.47 -3.81 -14.00
N ARG A 2 20.98 -4.29 -12.84
CA ARG A 2 19.53 -4.59 -12.64
C ARG A 2 18.56 -3.40 -12.81
N SER A 3 18.90 -2.21 -12.31
CA SER A 3 18.04 -1.03 -12.48
C SER A 3 17.86 -0.63 -13.96
N TRP A 4 18.87 -0.85 -14.81
CA TRP A 4 18.77 -0.60 -16.25
C TRP A 4 17.77 -1.57 -16.89
N GLN A 5 17.92 -2.88 -16.64
CA GLN A 5 16.98 -3.89 -17.15
C GLN A 5 15.53 -3.58 -16.74
N TYR A 6 15.30 -3.17 -15.50
CA TYR A 6 13.95 -2.87 -15.01
C TYR A 6 13.32 -1.62 -15.64
N ARG A 7 14.12 -0.71 -16.21
CA ARG A 7 13.59 0.43 -16.97
C ARG A 7 13.07 0.02 -18.34
N GLN A 8 13.69 -0.96 -18.98
CA GLN A 8 13.26 -1.47 -20.28
C GLN A 8 11.97 -2.30 -20.18
N LEU A 9 11.68 -2.86 -19.01
CA LEU A 9 10.43 -3.58 -18.75
C LEU A 9 9.23 -2.63 -18.54
N SER A 10 8.04 -3.19 -18.73
CA SER A 10 6.78 -2.50 -18.48
C SER A 10 6.63 -2.07 -17.01
N SER A 11 5.73 -1.11 -16.76
CA SER A 11 5.58 -0.50 -15.42
C SER A 11 5.12 -1.48 -14.33
N CYS A 12 4.37 -2.51 -14.72
CA CYS A 12 3.92 -3.63 -13.90
C CYS A 12 4.22 -4.93 -14.65
N HIS A 13 5.31 -5.59 -14.28
CA HIS A 13 5.86 -6.78 -14.93
C HIS A 13 5.79 -8.00 -13.99
N ARG A 14 5.39 -9.17 -14.51
CA ARG A 14 5.37 -10.42 -13.71
C ARG A 14 6.79 -10.98 -13.62
N ALA A 15 7.32 -11.09 -12.41
CA ALA A 15 8.63 -11.72 -12.19
C ALA A 15 8.45 -13.22 -11.91
N PRO A 16 9.22 -14.12 -12.55
CA PRO A 16 9.07 -15.55 -12.34
C PRO A 16 9.51 -15.99 -10.93
N ARG A 17 10.49 -15.31 -10.36
CA ARG A 17 11.03 -15.57 -9.01
C ARG A 17 11.36 -14.26 -8.30
N PRO A 18 11.31 -14.23 -6.94
CA PRO A 18 11.72 -13.05 -6.18
C PRO A 18 13.21 -12.75 -6.41
N THR A 19 13.55 -11.49 -6.62
CA THR A 19 14.96 -11.07 -6.74
C THR A 19 15.69 -11.21 -5.41
N ARG A 20 14.95 -11.06 -4.30
CA ARG A 20 15.43 -11.20 -2.92
C ARG A 20 14.63 -12.28 -2.18
N PRO A 21 14.95 -13.57 -2.35
CA PRO A 21 14.21 -14.66 -1.74
C PRO A 21 14.21 -14.60 -0.20
N ASP A 22 15.31 -14.15 0.41
CA ASP A 22 15.47 -13.91 1.84
C ASP A 22 14.40 -12.93 2.37
N LYS A 23 14.27 -11.77 1.71
CA LYS A 23 13.35 -10.72 2.11
C LYS A 23 11.91 -11.12 1.83
N ALA A 24 11.68 -11.79 0.70
CA ALA A 24 10.37 -12.30 0.35
C ALA A 24 9.85 -13.28 1.41
N ARG A 25 10.69 -14.26 1.82
CA ARG A 25 10.33 -15.26 2.85
C ARG A 25 9.98 -14.59 4.19
N LYS A 26 10.77 -13.61 4.64
CA LYS A 26 10.48 -12.83 5.86
C LYS A 26 9.14 -12.10 5.81
N LEU A 27 8.64 -11.78 4.61
CA LEU A 27 7.37 -11.08 4.40
C LEU A 27 6.19 -12.01 4.08
N GLY A 28 6.40 -13.33 4.13
CA GLY A 28 5.35 -14.34 3.98
C GLY A 28 5.32 -15.06 2.62
N TYR A 29 6.29 -14.82 1.73
CA TYR A 29 6.41 -15.62 0.50
C TYR A 29 6.79 -17.07 0.81
N LYS A 30 6.17 -18.00 0.09
CA LYS A 30 6.54 -19.41 0.04
C LYS A 30 6.73 -19.82 -1.42
N ALA A 31 7.72 -20.67 -1.68
CA ALA A 31 7.95 -21.25 -3.00
C ALA A 31 6.93 -22.40 -3.23
N LYS A 32 5.67 -22.02 -3.47
CA LYS A 32 4.59 -22.96 -3.79
C LYS A 32 3.66 -22.36 -4.84
N GLN A 33 2.90 -23.21 -5.52
CA GLN A 33 1.90 -22.77 -6.48
C GLN A 33 0.85 -21.86 -5.82
N GLY A 34 0.40 -20.85 -6.56
CA GLY A 34 -0.49 -19.79 -6.07
C GLY A 34 0.22 -18.56 -5.50
N PHE A 35 1.54 -18.57 -5.30
CA PHE A 35 2.32 -17.36 -5.05
C PHE A 35 2.88 -16.80 -6.36
N VAL A 36 2.69 -15.49 -6.57
CA VAL A 36 3.27 -14.79 -7.72
C VAL A 36 3.94 -13.49 -7.28
N ILE A 37 4.99 -13.11 -7.99
CA ILE A 37 5.71 -11.86 -7.76
C ILE A 37 5.46 -10.93 -8.93
N TYR A 38 5.08 -9.69 -8.63
CA TYR A 38 5.03 -8.61 -9.60
C TYR A 38 6.06 -7.55 -9.26
N ARG A 39 6.79 -7.09 -10.26
CA ARG A 39 7.70 -5.96 -10.16
C ARG A 39 6.99 -4.73 -10.67
N VAL A 40 6.93 -3.69 -9.84
CA VAL A 40 6.25 -2.44 -10.15
C VAL A 40 7.20 -1.28 -9.97
N ARG A 41 7.25 -0.39 -10.98
CA ARG A 41 7.99 0.87 -10.90
C ARG A 41 7.06 2.03 -10.57
N VAL A 42 7.52 2.94 -9.71
CA VAL A 42 6.80 4.16 -9.33
C VAL A 42 7.74 5.36 -9.51
N ARG A 43 7.26 6.44 -10.15
CA ARG A 43 8.03 7.69 -10.27
C ARG A 43 8.34 8.25 -8.88
N ARG A 44 9.58 8.65 -8.68
CA ARG A 44 10.04 9.34 -7.47
C ARG A 44 9.59 10.79 -7.47
N GLY A 45 9.71 11.42 -6.31
CA GLY A 45 9.36 12.83 -6.10
C GLY A 45 8.07 13.02 -5.33
N GLY A 46 7.75 14.29 -5.11
CA GLY A 46 6.47 14.74 -4.54
C GLY A 46 5.32 14.56 -5.51
N ARG A 47 4.14 15.06 -5.13
CA ARG A 47 2.95 15.04 -5.97
C ARG A 47 2.47 16.46 -6.16
N LYS A 48 2.70 17.02 -7.36
CA LYS A 48 2.14 18.30 -7.77
C LYS A 48 0.61 18.23 -7.71
N VAL A 49 -0.02 19.29 -7.22
CA VAL A 49 -1.48 19.42 -7.26
C VAL A 49 -1.91 19.63 -8.72
N PRO A 50 -2.85 18.84 -9.25
CA PRO A 50 -3.30 18.98 -10.64
C PRO A 50 -4.30 20.13 -10.73
N VAL A 51 -3.80 21.36 -10.89
CA VAL A 51 -4.63 22.56 -11.13
C VAL A 51 -4.24 23.24 -12.44
N PRO A 52 -5.21 23.72 -13.24
CA PRO A 52 -4.94 24.49 -14.45
C PRO A 52 -4.10 25.74 -14.12
N LYS A 53 -3.01 25.95 -14.87
CA LYS A 53 -2.11 27.11 -14.73
C LYS A 53 -1.57 27.39 -13.31
N GLY A 54 -1.67 26.44 -12.37
CA GLY A 54 -1.27 26.66 -10.98
C GLY A 54 -2.30 27.39 -10.10
N ILE A 55 -3.51 27.64 -10.60
CA ILE A 55 -4.53 28.45 -9.92
C ILE A 55 -5.46 27.54 -9.11
N THR A 56 -5.51 27.70 -7.79
CA THR A 56 -6.32 26.88 -6.87
C THR A 56 -7.64 27.50 -6.45
N TYR A 57 -7.90 28.77 -6.80
CA TYR A 57 -9.08 29.57 -6.42
C TYR A 57 -9.46 29.44 -4.93
N GLY A 58 -8.68 30.05 -4.04
CA GLY A 58 -8.94 29.98 -2.60
C GLY A 58 -7.98 30.80 -1.74
N LYS A 59 -8.04 30.56 -0.43
CA LYS A 59 -7.22 31.26 0.55
C LYS A 59 -5.71 31.02 0.31
N PRO A 60 -4.83 31.98 0.67
CA PRO A 60 -3.38 31.81 0.51
C PRO A 60 -2.79 30.55 1.16
N THR A 61 -3.43 30.01 2.20
CA THR A 61 -2.97 28.78 2.89
C THR A 61 -3.07 27.52 2.02
N THR A 62 -3.99 27.48 1.06
CA THR A 62 -4.23 26.33 0.17
C THR A 62 -3.65 26.50 -1.23
N SER A 63 -3.02 27.65 -1.53
CA SER A 63 -2.50 27.98 -2.87
C SER A 63 -1.25 27.21 -3.31
N GLY A 64 -0.53 26.56 -2.39
CA GLY A 64 0.72 25.86 -2.69
C GLY A 64 0.55 24.64 -3.61
N VAL A 65 1.25 24.63 -4.77
CA VAL A 65 1.11 23.59 -5.81
C VAL A 65 2.27 22.58 -5.87
N ASN A 66 3.51 23.04 -5.90
CA ASN A 66 4.66 22.21 -6.32
C ASN A 66 5.25 21.31 -5.22
N GLN A 67 5.43 21.84 -4.00
CA GLN A 67 6.16 21.14 -2.92
C GLN A 67 5.28 20.24 -2.06
N LYS A 68 4.09 19.86 -2.54
CA LYS A 68 3.17 18.98 -1.80
C LYS A 68 3.69 17.53 -1.84
N LYS A 69 3.70 16.90 -0.66
CA LYS A 69 4.07 15.49 -0.48
C LYS A 69 2.80 14.64 -0.39
N PHE A 70 2.85 13.44 -0.96
CA PHE A 70 1.72 12.52 -0.84
C PHE A 70 1.71 11.87 0.55
N GLN A 71 0.53 11.74 1.16
CA GLN A 71 0.38 11.16 2.51
C GLN A 71 0.78 9.66 2.54
N ARG A 72 0.60 8.93 1.44
CA ARG A 72 0.92 7.50 1.33
C ARG A 72 2.30 7.30 0.72
N SER A 73 2.98 6.22 1.11
CA SER A 73 4.29 5.87 0.58
C SER A 73 4.25 5.43 -0.89
N HIS A 74 5.35 5.63 -1.64
CA HIS A 74 5.49 5.08 -3.01
C HIS A 74 5.31 3.56 -3.06
N ARG A 75 5.67 2.86 -1.98
CA ARG A 75 5.47 1.40 -1.82
C ARG A 75 3.99 1.04 -1.79
N SER A 76 3.16 1.79 -1.04
CA SER A 76 1.70 1.60 -1.04
C SER A 76 1.11 1.86 -2.43
N ILE A 77 1.58 2.88 -3.14
CA ILE A 77 1.14 3.15 -4.52
C ILE A 77 1.46 1.97 -5.45
N ALA A 78 2.63 1.35 -5.28
CA ALA A 78 3.02 0.18 -6.06
C ALA A 78 2.09 -1.02 -5.82
N GLU A 79 1.73 -1.27 -4.55
CA GLU A 79 0.74 -2.29 -4.17
C GLU A 79 -0.62 -2.03 -4.81
N GLU A 80 -1.10 -0.78 -4.77
CA GLU A 80 -2.38 -0.41 -5.38
C GLU A 80 -2.40 -0.55 -6.89
N ARG A 81 -1.30 -0.23 -7.58
CA ARG A 81 -1.20 -0.37 -9.05
C ARG A 81 -1.37 -1.82 -9.48
N VAL A 82 -0.70 -2.76 -8.81
CA VAL A 82 -0.82 -4.18 -9.16
C VAL A 82 -2.13 -4.79 -8.65
N GLY A 83 -2.60 -4.38 -7.47
CA GLY A 83 -3.90 -4.84 -6.94
C GLY A 83 -5.07 -4.48 -7.85
N LYS A 84 -5.01 -3.32 -8.51
CA LYS A 84 -5.98 -2.92 -9.55
C LYS A 84 -5.81 -3.71 -10.85
N LYS A 85 -4.57 -3.91 -11.32
CA LYS A 85 -4.28 -4.64 -12.57
C LYS A 85 -4.63 -6.13 -12.46
N CYS A 86 -4.41 -6.74 -11.30
CA CYS A 86 -4.59 -8.16 -11.04
C CYS A 86 -5.67 -8.39 -9.97
N GLY A 87 -6.91 -7.98 -10.26
CA GLY A 87 -8.02 -8.02 -9.29
C GLY A 87 -8.42 -9.41 -8.78
N GLY A 88 -8.10 -10.47 -9.55
CA GLY A 88 -8.31 -11.87 -9.13
C GLY A 88 -7.35 -12.36 -8.04
N LEU A 89 -6.25 -11.64 -7.82
CA LEU A 89 -5.24 -11.96 -6.82
C LEU A 89 -5.40 -11.11 -5.56
N ARG A 90 -4.72 -11.49 -4.48
CA ARG A 90 -4.63 -10.71 -3.23
C ARG A 90 -3.20 -10.25 -2.99
N VAL A 91 -3.03 -8.95 -2.73
CA VAL A 91 -1.74 -8.41 -2.29
C VAL A 91 -1.47 -8.88 -0.85
N LEU A 92 -0.35 -9.60 -0.66
CA LEU A 92 0.11 -10.02 0.66
C LEU A 92 0.97 -8.94 1.30
N ASN A 93 2.08 -8.62 0.64
CA ASN A 93 3.09 -7.66 1.09
C ASN A 93 3.95 -7.21 -0.09
N SER A 94 4.90 -6.30 0.14
CA SER A 94 5.81 -5.82 -0.89
C SER A 94 7.20 -5.53 -0.31
N TYR A 95 8.23 -5.32 -1.13
CA TYR A 95 9.54 -4.87 -0.67
C TYR A 95 10.29 -4.09 -1.75
N TRP A 96 11.23 -3.26 -1.31
CA TRP A 96 12.11 -2.50 -2.19
C TRP A 96 13.18 -3.40 -2.80
N VAL A 97 13.47 -3.19 -4.09
CA VAL A 97 14.49 -3.96 -4.82
C VAL A 97 15.61 -3.07 -5.32
N ALA A 98 15.25 -1.94 -5.93
CA ALA A 98 16.21 -1.01 -6.52
C ALA A 98 15.60 0.39 -6.64
N GLN A 99 16.44 1.39 -6.84
CA GLN A 99 16.02 2.74 -7.21
C GLN A 99 17.02 3.34 -8.19
N ASP A 100 16.53 4.27 -9.00
CA ASP A 100 17.34 5.21 -9.77
C ASP A 100 16.84 6.63 -9.50
N SER A 101 17.38 7.65 -10.17
CA SER A 101 16.97 9.05 -9.98
C SER A 101 15.48 9.29 -10.22
N SER A 102 14.87 8.59 -11.18
CA SER A 102 13.50 8.82 -11.65
C SER A 102 12.47 7.87 -11.04
N TYR A 103 12.85 6.64 -10.70
CA TYR A 103 11.96 5.55 -10.31
C TYR A 103 12.43 4.80 -9.06
N LYS A 104 11.46 4.26 -8.32
CA LYS A 104 11.65 3.22 -7.31
C LYS A 104 10.99 1.94 -7.80
N PHE A 105 11.69 0.82 -7.63
CA PHE A 105 11.24 -0.50 -8.01
C PHE A 105 10.90 -1.32 -6.77
N TYR A 106 9.69 -1.89 -6.77
CA TYR A 106 9.20 -2.74 -5.71
C TYR A 106 8.80 -4.09 -6.27
N GLU A 107 9.01 -5.15 -5.49
CA GLU A 107 8.41 -6.46 -5.73
C GLU A 107 7.25 -6.65 -4.77
N ILE A 108 6.09 -6.98 -5.33
CA ILE A 108 4.84 -7.21 -4.61
C ILE A 108 4.59 -8.72 -4.63
N ILE A 109 4.38 -9.28 -3.45
CA ILE A 109 3.98 -10.67 -3.25
C ILE A 109 2.46 -10.71 -3.36
N MET A 110 1.95 -11.44 -4.34
CA MET A 110 0.53 -11.68 -4.51
C MET A 110 0.21 -13.17 -4.37
N VAL A 111 -1.02 -13.44 -3.94
CA VAL A 111 -1.53 -14.79 -3.70
C VAL A 111 -2.80 -14.99 -4.51
N ASP A 112 -2.87 -16.14 -5.20
CA ASP A 112 -4.09 -16.64 -5.82
C ASP A 112 -4.97 -17.32 -4.77
N ILE A 113 -6.19 -16.80 -4.60
CA ILE A 113 -7.15 -17.28 -3.61
C ILE A 113 -7.94 -18.52 -4.05
N PHE A 114 -7.95 -18.83 -5.34
CA PHE A 114 -8.68 -19.98 -5.89
C PHE A 114 -7.80 -21.23 -5.99
N HIS A 115 -6.47 -21.06 -5.93
CA HIS A 115 -5.54 -22.17 -5.98
C HIS A 115 -5.69 -23.13 -4.77
N LYS A 116 -5.88 -24.43 -5.02
CA LYS A 116 -6.08 -25.46 -3.97
C LYS A 116 -4.94 -25.49 -2.94
N ALA A 117 -3.69 -25.32 -3.40
CA ALA A 117 -2.52 -25.26 -2.52
C ALA A 117 -2.51 -24.05 -1.56
N VAL A 118 -3.28 -23.00 -1.84
CA VAL A 118 -3.47 -21.87 -0.93
C VAL A 118 -4.67 -22.10 -0.03
N ARG A 119 -5.80 -22.56 -0.59
CA ARG A 119 -7.05 -22.77 0.15
C ARG A 119 -6.96 -23.87 1.22
N ARG A 120 -6.19 -24.94 0.95
CA ARG A 120 -5.99 -26.06 1.89
C ARG A 120 -4.88 -25.80 2.91
N ASP A 121 -4.11 -24.72 2.78
CA ASP A 121 -3.04 -24.39 3.72
C ASP A 121 -3.58 -23.54 4.88
N PRO A 122 -3.66 -24.08 6.11
CA PRO A 122 -4.24 -23.36 7.26
C PRO A 122 -3.45 -22.08 7.61
N LYS A 123 -2.16 -22.00 7.25
CA LYS A 123 -1.33 -20.81 7.52
C LYS A 123 -1.65 -19.63 6.59
N LEU A 124 -2.31 -19.89 5.46
CA LEU A 124 -2.59 -18.88 4.44
C LEU A 124 -4.07 -18.71 4.11
N GLN A 125 -4.90 -19.70 4.40
CA GLN A 125 -6.32 -19.71 4.07
C GLN A 125 -7.07 -18.46 4.56
N TRP A 126 -6.61 -17.81 5.63
CA TRP A 126 -7.14 -16.52 6.09
C TRP A 126 -7.26 -15.50 4.96
N ILE A 127 -6.30 -15.40 4.02
CA ILE A 127 -6.30 -14.38 2.96
C ILE A 127 -7.42 -14.61 1.92
N CYS A 128 -7.97 -15.82 1.86
CA CYS A 128 -9.04 -16.20 0.95
C CYS A 128 -10.40 -15.64 1.39
N ASN A 129 -10.56 -15.25 2.67
CA ASN A 129 -11.82 -14.74 3.17
C ASN A 129 -12.19 -13.40 2.49
N PRO A 130 -13.49 -13.15 2.23
CA PRO A 130 -13.94 -11.97 1.48
C PRO A 130 -13.54 -10.65 2.14
N VAL A 131 -13.44 -10.61 3.47
CA VAL A 131 -12.99 -9.43 4.24
C VAL A 131 -11.57 -8.97 3.91
N HIS A 132 -10.76 -9.81 3.24
CA HIS A 132 -9.40 -9.48 2.79
C HIS A 132 -9.33 -9.04 1.32
N LYS A 133 -10.46 -8.80 0.65
CA LYS A 133 -10.48 -8.16 -0.68
C LYS A 133 -9.89 -6.76 -0.66
N HIS A 134 -9.00 -6.45 -1.60
CA HIS A 134 -8.34 -5.15 -1.75
C HIS A 134 -7.79 -4.54 -0.44
N ARG A 135 -6.91 -5.27 0.25
CA ARG A 135 -6.22 -4.79 1.46
C ARG A 135 -5.38 -3.54 1.20
N GLU A 136 -4.78 -3.47 0.02
CA GLU A 136 -3.96 -2.36 -0.47
C GLU A 136 -4.77 -1.07 -0.60
N LEU A 137 -6.03 -1.13 -1.07
CA LEU A 137 -6.90 0.05 -1.20
C LEU A 137 -7.42 0.55 0.15
N ARG A 138 -7.51 -0.34 1.15
CA ARG A 138 -7.97 -0.02 2.52
C ARG A 138 -6.83 0.30 3.49
N GLY A 139 -5.58 0.28 3.02
CA GLY A 139 -4.40 0.52 3.87
C GLY A 139 -4.20 -0.53 4.96
N LEU A 140 -4.48 -1.80 4.65
CA LEU A 140 -4.33 -2.95 5.57
C LEU A 140 -3.05 -3.76 5.33
N THR A 141 -2.32 -3.48 4.25
CA THR A 141 -0.96 -4.00 4.03
C THR A 141 0.03 -3.35 5.01
N SER A 142 1.23 -3.91 5.14
CA SER A 142 2.28 -3.33 6.00
C SER A 142 2.61 -1.89 5.58
N ALA A 143 2.77 -1.62 4.28
CA ALA A 143 3.06 -0.30 3.76
C ALA A 143 1.89 0.69 3.98
N GLY A 144 0.64 0.24 3.79
CA GLY A 144 -0.54 1.07 4.00
C GLY A 144 -0.79 1.40 5.48
N LYS A 145 -0.58 0.43 6.39
CA LYS A 145 -0.74 0.64 7.84
C LYS A 145 0.23 1.68 8.38
N MET A 146 1.47 1.73 7.88
CA MET A 146 2.44 2.76 8.28
C MET A 146 1.93 4.18 7.98
N SER A 147 1.33 4.41 6.81
CA SER A 147 0.79 5.73 6.44
C SER A 147 -0.46 6.14 7.24
N ARG A 148 -1.10 5.21 7.95
CA ARG A 148 -2.24 5.51 8.84
C ARG A 148 -1.80 6.08 10.19
N GLY A 149 -0.53 5.93 10.56
CA GLY A 149 0.02 6.42 11.83
C GLY A 149 -0.59 5.74 13.04
N LEU A 150 -0.79 4.42 12.97
CA LEU A 150 -1.28 3.60 14.08
C LEU A 150 -0.11 3.23 15.01
N GLY A 151 -0.37 3.15 16.32
CA GLY A 151 0.61 2.74 17.31
C GLY A 151 0.04 2.81 18.73
N LYS A 152 0.92 2.59 19.72
CA LYS A 152 0.59 2.65 21.15
C LYS A 152 1.36 3.77 21.83
N GLY A 153 0.80 4.35 22.89
CA GLY A 153 1.43 5.40 23.69
C GLY A 153 1.11 6.83 23.24
N HIS A 154 1.67 7.79 23.97
CA HIS A 154 1.33 9.22 23.86
C HIS A 154 1.55 9.84 22.47
N ARG A 155 2.45 9.27 21.65
CA ARG A 155 2.70 9.72 20.26
C ARG A 155 1.56 9.41 19.28
N TYR A 156 0.61 8.53 19.64
CA TYR A 156 -0.43 8.01 18.75
C TYR A 156 -1.85 8.41 19.15
N THR A 157 -2.00 9.45 19.97
CA THR A 157 -3.29 9.96 20.49
C THR A 157 -4.31 10.25 19.40
N LYS A 158 -3.84 10.76 18.24
CA LYS A 158 -4.70 11.06 17.08
C LYS A 158 -5.33 9.83 16.43
N THR A 159 -5.00 8.61 16.83
CA THR A 159 -5.55 7.36 16.28
C THR A 159 -6.20 6.43 17.31
N ILE A 160 -6.40 6.91 18.54
CA ILE A 160 -7.11 6.16 19.59
C ILE A 160 -8.53 5.81 19.10
N GLY A 161 -8.89 4.53 19.15
CA GLY A 161 -10.14 4.01 18.56
C GLY A 161 -10.00 3.51 17.11
N GLY A 162 -8.76 3.34 16.61
CA GLY A 162 -8.45 2.57 15.40
C GLY A 162 -8.18 3.37 14.12
N SER A 163 -8.57 4.65 14.06
CA SER A 163 -8.23 5.56 12.95
C SER A 163 -8.34 7.03 13.36
N ARG A 164 -7.75 7.93 12.57
CA ARG A 164 -7.86 9.38 12.80
C ARG A 164 -9.30 9.89 12.77
N ARG A 165 -10.10 9.40 11.83
CA ARG A 165 -11.52 9.78 11.72
C ARG A 165 -12.35 9.25 12.90
N ALA A 166 -12.08 8.03 13.37
CA ALA A 166 -12.77 7.48 14.53
C ALA A 166 -12.46 8.28 15.81
N ALA A 167 -11.19 8.62 16.02
CA ALA A 167 -10.78 9.47 17.14
C ALA A 167 -11.44 10.86 17.07
N TRP A 168 -11.42 11.50 15.90
CA TRP A 168 -12.06 12.79 15.69
C TRP A 168 -13.58 12.73 15.94
N LYS A 169 -14.29 11.74 15.38
CA LYS A 169 -15.74 11.60 15.57
C LYS A 169 -16.10 11.43 17.05
N ARG A 170 -15.34 10.61 17.80
CA ARG A 170 -15.55 10.40 19.23
C ARG A 170 -15.38 11.69 20.05
N ASN A 171 -14.40 12.52 19.71
CA ASN A 171 -14.08 13.74 20.45
C ASN A 171 -15.02 14.92 20.14
N ASN A 172 -15.63 14.94 18.95
CA ASN A 172 -16.52 16.01 18.51
C ASN A 172 -18.01 15.66 18.70
N LEU A 173 -18.32 14.48 19.23
CA LEU A 173 -19.69 14.07 19.52
C LEU A 173 -20.05 14.41 20.96
N THR A 174 -21.03 15.30 21.14
CA THR A 174 -21.66 15.53 22.45
C THR A 174 -22.59 14.36 22.78
N LYS A 175 -22.37 13.71 23.93
CA LYS A 175 -23.24 12.62 24.41
C LYS A 175 -24.39 13.19 25.21
N MET A 176 -25.60 13.17 24.66
CA MET A 176 -26.82 13.55 25.37
C MET A 176 -27.46 12.31 25.99
N ARG A 177 -27.29 12.14 27.31
CA ARG A 177 -27.91 11.05 28.06
C ARG A 177 -29.34 11.44 28.46
N ARG A 178 -30.23 10.45 28.60
CA ARG A 178 -31.63 10.64 29.00
C ARG A 178 -31.75 11.30 30.37
N LYS A 179 -30.86 10.95 31.29
CA LYS A 179 -30.66 11.63 32.57
C LYS A 179 -29.25 12.24 32.54
N ARG A 180 -29.14 13.51 32.91
CA ARG A 180 -27.85 14.20 33.06
C ARG A 180 -27.26 13.85 34.41
#